data_AF-A0A931W892-F1
#
_entry.id   AF-A0A931W892-F1
#
_cell.length_a   1.000
_cell.length_b   1.000
_cell.length_c   1.000
_cell.angle_alpha   90.00
_cell.angle_beta   90.00
_cell.angle_gamma   90.00
#
_symmetry.space_group_name_H-M   'P 1'
#
loop_
_entity.id
_entity.type
_entity.pdbx_description
1 polymer ?
#
loop_
_entity_poly.entity_id
_entity_poly.type
_entity_poly.pdbx_seq_one_letter_code
_entity_poly.pdbx_strand_id
1 'polypeptide(L)'
;MYSKEKLLEFRKQKDRAWRENIESPLTEDQKETFTGLKYFPPNPGLSFELELDKNISDVGKKVVIKTTGGDEQVYLRAGKVMFNVEGQNVDAIVFEDPEREQFQYYLLFRDQTTGKETYKNGRMLQIPKKGDKLVIDFNYAYNPYSSYNDQWDCPITPGENILPAAIRAGEKSFIKP
;
A
#
# COMPACT_ATOMS: atom_id res chain seq x y z
N MET A 1 0.92 -14.43 -9.92
CA MET A 1 -0.46 -14.61 -10.40
C MET A 1 -1.40 -14.74 -9.20
N TYR A 2 -2.58 -14.11 -9.27
CA TYR A 2 -3.56 -14.02 -8.18
C TYR A 2 -4.00 -15.40 -7.65
N SER A 3 -4.20 -15.49 -6.33
CA SER A 3 -4.80 -16.66 -5.67
C SER A 3 -5.67 -16.20 -4.51
N LYS A 4 -6.97 -16.49 -4.59
CA LYS A 4 -7.95 -16.15 -3.54
C LYS A 4 -7.61 -16.84 -2.22
N GLU A 5 -7.21 -18.10 -2.27
CA GLU A 5 -6.86 -18.88 -1.08
C GLU A 5 -5.65 -18.27 -0.36
N LYS A 6 -4.56 -18.00 -1.09
CA LYS A 6 -3.37 -17.36 -0.52
C LYS A 6 -3.67 -15.99 0.06
N LEU A 7 -4.52 -15.21 -0.60
CA LEU A 7 -4.95 -13.90 -0.11
C LEU A 7 -5.75 -14.01 1.19
N LEU A 8 -6.69 -14.94 1.28
CA LEU A 8 -7.50 -15.13 2.50
C LEU A 8 -6.65 -15.62 3.67
N GLU A 9 -5.70 -16.52 3.41
CA GLU A 9 -4.75 -16.97 4.41
C GLU A 9 -3.83 -15.83 4.87
N PHE A 10 -3.32 -15.00 3.95
CA PHE A 10 -2.57 -13.79 4.28
C PHE A 10 -3.36 -12.84 5.18
N ARG A 11 -4.63 -12.56 4.86
CA ARG A 11 -5.49 -11.70 5.67
C ARG A 11 -5.69 -12.26 7.08
N LYS A 12 -5.93 -13.57 7.19
CA LYS A 12 -6.07 -14.25 8.49
C LYS A 12 -4.79 -14.16 9.33
N GLN A 13 -3.63 -14.36 8.71
CA GLN A 13 -2.33 -14.24 9.38
C GLN A 13 -2.08 -12.79 9.84
N LYS A 14 -2.41 -11.82 8.98
CA LYS A 14 -2.29 -10.40 9.32
C LYS A 14 -3.20 -10.00 10.48
N ASP A 15 -4.47 -10.38 10.45
CA ASP A 15 -5.41 -10.12 11.54
C ASP A 15 -4.92 -10.73 12.86
N ARG A 16 -4.41 -11.97 12.80
CA ARG A 16 -3.81 -12.61 13.98
C ARG A 16 -2.60 -11.82 14.50
N ALA A 17 -1.71 -11.40 13.61
CA ALA A 17 -0.54 -10.60 13.98
C ALA A 17 -0.95 -9.25 14.60
N TRP A 18 -1.98 -8.58 14.07
CA TRP A 18 -2.50 -7.33 14.65
C TRP A 18 -3.05 -7.53 16.06
N ARG A 19 -3.68 -8.68 16.33
CA ARG A 19 -4.18 -9.01 17.68
C ARG A 19 -3.08 -9.41 18.66
N GLU A 20 -2.13 -10.24 18.22
CA GLU A 20 -1.24 -10.99 19.12
C GLU A 20 0.20 -10.46 19.16
N ASN A 21 0.69 -9.79 18.11
CA ASN A 21 2.09 -9.39 18.02
C ASN A 21 2.38 -8.13 18.85
N ILE A 22 3.55 -8.09 19.49
CA ILE A 22 4.07 -6.93 20.21
C ILE A 22 4.38 -5.75 19.27
N GLU A 23 4.72 -6.04 18.01
CA GLU A 23 4.96 -5.02 16.97
C GLU A 23 3.65 -4.52 16.31
N SER A 24 2.49 -5.00 16.76
CA SER A 24 1.20 -4.52 16.26
C SER A 24 1.06 -3.01 16.48
N PRO A 25 0.54 -2.26 15.49
CA PRO A 25 0.29 -0.84 15.66
C PRO A 25 -0.95 -0.54 16.52
N LEU A 26 -1.74 -1.55 16.90
CA LEU A 26 -2.91 -1.38 17.76
C LEU A 26 -2.50 -1.13 19.22
N THR A 27 -3.24 -0.27 19.91
CA THR A 27 -3.12 -0.13 21.37
C THR A 27 -3.66 -1.38 22.08
N GLU A 28 -3.29 -1.57 23.35
CA GLU A 28 -3.80 -2.71 24.13
C GLU A 28 -5.34 -2.70 24.22
N ASP A 29 -5.95 -1.54 24.50
CA ASP A 29 -7.42 -1.38 24.51
C ASP A 29 -8.06 -1.74 23.16
N GLN A 30 -7.41 -1.39 22.05
CA GLN A 30 -7.89 -1.77 20.72
C GLN A 30 -7.80 -3.28 20.50
N LYS A 31 -6.75 -3.95 20.98
CA LYS A 31 -6.58 -5.40 20.83
C LYS A 31 -7.67 -6.18 21.55
N GLU A 32 -8.17 -5.71 22.71
CA GLU A 32 -9.23 -6.37 23.48
C GLU A 32 -10.53 -6.54 22.68
N THR A 33 -10.87 -5.56 21.84
CA THR A 33 -12.10 -5.56 21.04
C THR A 33 -11.86 -5.87 19.55
N PHE A 34 -10.60 -6.14 19.17
CA PHE A 34 -10.22 -6.33 17.77
C PHE A 34 -10.72 -7.66 17.21
N THR A 35 -11.68 -7.58 16.29
CA THR A 35 -12.26 -8.75 15.60
C THR A 35 -11.59 -9.06 14.26
N GLY A 36 -10.77 -8.16 13.72
CA GLY A 36 -10.13 -8.27 12.40
C GLY A 36 -10.20 -6.97 11.61
N LEU A 37 -9.28 -6.81 10.67
CA LEU A 37 -9.28 -5.67 9.74
C LEU A 37 -10.46 -5.78 8.75
N LYS A 38 -10.84 -4.63 8.18
CA LYS A 38 -11.86 -4.59 7.12
C LYS A 38 -11.19 -4.54 5.77
N TYR A 39 -11.64 -5.40 4.87
CA TYR A 39 -11.11 -5.51 3.51
C TYR A 39 -12.23 -5.37 2.48
N PHE A 40 -11.88 -4.94 1.28
CA PHE A 40 -12.74 -5.18 0.12
C PHE A 40 -12.81 -6.69 -0.20
N PRO A 41 -13.91 -7.15 -0.84
CA PRO A 41 -13.94 -8.48 -1.43
C PRO A 41 -12.72 -8.71 -2.34
N PRO A 42 -12.15 -9.93 -2.36
CA PRO A 42 -11.08 -10.26 -3.29
C PRO A 42 -11.46 -9.93 -4.75
N ASN A 43 -10.60 -9.18 -5.43
CA ASN A 43 -10.84 -8.70 -6.78
C ASN A 43 -9.67 -9.06 -7.72
N PRO A 44 -9.78 -10.15 -8.51
CA PRO A 44 -8.72 -10.54 -9.44
C PRO A 44 -8.47 -9.52 -10.56
N GLY A 45 -9.46 -8.67 -10.89
CA GLY A 45 -9.31 -7.61 -11.90
C GLY A 45 -8.43 -6.43 -11.47
N LEU A 46 -7.99 -6.40 -10.20
CA LEU A 46 -7.03 -5.43 -9.66
C LEU A 46 -5.69 -6.10 -9.30
N SER A 47 -5.38 -7.24 -9.93
CA SER A 47 -4.09 -7.92 -9.86
C SER A 47 -3.46 -7.93 -11.24
N PHE A 48 -2.34 -7.22 -11.40
CA PHE A 48 -1.71 -6.97 -12.68
C PHE A 48 -0.31 -7.59 -12.73
N GLU A 49 0.08 -8.05 -13.92
CA GLU A 49 1.45 -8.41 -14.24
C GLU A 49 1.98 -7.36 -15.22
N LEU A 50 2.84 -6.47 -14.74
CA LEU A 50 3.28 -5.26 -15.46
C LEU A 50 4.79 -5.23 -15.57
N GLU A 51 5.28 -4.58 -16.62
CA GLU A 51 6.69 -4.21 -16.72
C GLU A 51 6.91 -2.86 -16.03
N LEU A 52 8.06 -2.73 -15.37
CA LEU A 52 8.48 -1.47 -14.77
C LEU A 52 9.16 -0.62 -15.84
N ASP A 53 8.51 0.44 -16.29
CA ASP A 53 9.10 1.39 -17.22
C ASP A 53 10.16 2.24 -16.50
N LYS A 54 11.43 1.95 -16.81
CA LYS A 54 12.59 2.68 -16.30
C LYS A 54 13.02 3.84 -17.22
N ASN A 55 12.34 4.06 -18.35
CA ASN A 55 12.66 5.12 -19.31
C ASN A 55 12.02 6.46 -18.95
N ILE A 56 11.79 6.72 -17.66
CA ILE A 56 11.36 8.02 -17.16
C ILE A 56 12.58 8.85 -16.75
N SER A 57 12.54 10.17 -16.93
CA SER A 57 13.68 11.08 -16.70
C SER A 57 14.21 11.10 -15.26
N ASP A 58 13.45 10.55 -14.33
CA ASP A 58 13.62 10.74 -12.89
C ASP A 58 13.93 9.44 -12.14
N VAL A 59 14.20 8.33 -12.85
CA VAL A 59 14.70 7.08 -12.22
C VAL A 59 15.96 7.37 -11.40
N GLY A 60 16.03 6.78 -10.20
CA GLY A 60 17.14 6.95 -9.26
C GLY A 60 17.15 8.30 -8.53
N LYS A 61 16.29 9.26 -8.90
CA LYS A 61 16.15 10.51 -8.13
C LYS A 61 15.49 10.23 -6.79
N LYS A 62 16.01 10.89 -5.76
CA LYS A 62 15.46 10.84 -4.41
C LYS A 62 14.09 11.54 -4.34
N VAL A 63 13.19 10.94 -3.58
CA VAL A 63 11.91 11.50 -3.15
C VAL A 63 11.89 11.48 -1.64
N VAL A 64 11.67 12.65 -1.06
CA VAL A 64 11.52 12.80 0.39
C VAL A 64 10.04 12.69 0.71
N ILE A 65 9.65 11.58 1.33
CA ILE A 65 8.32 11.37 1.87
C ILE A 65 8.35 11.84 3.31
N LYS A 66 7.80 13.03 3.54
CA LYS A 66 7.63 13.59 4.88
C LYS A 66 6.54 12.83 5.62
N THR A 67 6.68 12.74 6.93
CA THR A 67 5.65 12.21 7.81
C THR A 67 4.94 13.35 8.57
N THR A 68 3.78 13.08 9.16
CA THR A 68 3.03 14.11 9.93
C THR A 68 3.75 14.63 11.16
N GLY A 69 4.67 13.85 11.75
CA GLY A 69 5.46 14.24 12.92
C GLY A 69 6.73 15.02 12.58
N GLY A 70 7.01 15.23 11.30
CA GLY A 70 8.17 15.98 10.83
C GLY A 70 9.35 15.12 10.39
N ASP A 71 9.33 13.81 10.64
CA ASP A 71 10.35 12.89 10.14
C ASP A 71 10.30 12.76 8.62
N GLU A 72 11.45 12.45 8.01
CA GLU A 72 11.61 12.30 6.57
C GLU A 72 12.07 10.88 6.21
N GLN A 73 11.37 10.24 5.27
CA GLN A 73 11.79 8.98 4.67
C GLN A 73 12.25 9.23 3.24
N VAL A 74 13.43 8.72 2.89
CA VAL A 74 13.99 8.88 1.54
C VAL A 74 13.72 7.63 0.73
N TYR A 75 13.06 7.80 -0.41
CA TYR A 75 12.89 6.76 -1.42
C TYR A 75 13.61 7.16 -2.71
N LEU A 76 13.90 6.19 -3.58
CA LEU A 76 14.34 6.39 -4.96
C LEU A 76 13.18 6.07 -5.90
N ARG A 77 13.01 6.84 -6.97
CA ARG A 77 12.09 6.44 -8.06
C ARG A 77 12.67 5.23 -8.79
N ALA A 78 11.96 4.11 -8.77
CA ALA A 78 12.37 2.90 -9.46
C ALA A 78 11.92 2.87 -10.93
N GLY A 79 10.79 3.52 -11.22
CA GLY A 79 10.20 3.57 -12.55
C GLY A 79 8.70 3.86 -12.47
N LYS A 80 8.00 3.68 -13.60
CA LYS A 80 6.56 3.86 -13.72
C LYS A 80 5.89 2.58 -14.16
N VAL A 81 4.69 2.33 -13.65
CA VAL A 81 3.80 1.29 -14.16
C VAL A 81 2.54 1.94 -14.73
N MET A 82 2.01 1.34 -15.78
CA MET A 82 0.83 1.82 -16.49
C MET A 82 -0.17 0.68 -16.60
N PHE A 83 -1.42 0.93 -16.23
CA PHE A 83 -2.49 -0.07 -16.27
C PHE A 83 -3.85 0.60 -16.43
N ASN A 84 -4.88 -0.20 -16.70
CA ASN A 84 -6.24 0.29 -16.87
C ASN A 84 -7.14 -0.24 -15.76
N VAL A 85 -7.95 0.63 -15.18
CA VAL A 85 -9.00 0.27 -14.20
C VAL A 85 -10.30 0.86 -14.66
N GLU A 86 -11.27 0.01 -14.98
CA GLU A 86 -12.64 0.43 -15.38
C GLU A 86 -12.64 1.47 -16.52
N GLY A 87 -11.74 1.30 -17.50
CA GLY A 87 -11.62 2.23 -18.65
C GLY A 87 -10.75 3.46 -18.37
N GLN A 88 -10.26 3.66 -17.15
CA GLN A 88 -9.35 4.74 -16.82
C GLN A 88 -7.89 4.28 -16.89
N ASN A 89 -7.09 5.00 -17.67
CA ASN A 89 -5.64 4.79 -17.69
C ASN A 89 -5.04 5.37 -16.40
N VAL A 90 -4.20 4.56 -15.75
CA VAL A 90 -3.56 4.88 -14.50
C VAL A 90 -2.06 4.75 -14.69
N ASP A 91 -1.35 5.82 -14.33
CA ASP A 91 0.09 5.88 -14.24
C ASP A 91 0.46 5.95 -12.77
N ALA A 92 1.43 5.14 -12.34
CA ALA A 92 1.88 5.14 -10.95
C ALA A 92 3.40 4.99 -10.87
N ILE A 93 4.04 5.86 -10.07
CA ILE A 93 5.47 5.79 -9.79
C ILE A 93 5.71 4.73 -8.72
N VAL A 94 6.61 3.81 -9.04
CA VAL A 94 7.08 2.78 -8.12
C VAL A 94 8.36 3.29 -7.46
N PHE A 95 8.46 3.10 -6.16
CA PHE A 95 9.57 3.54 -5.33
C PHE A 95 10.41 2.36 -4.84
N GLU A 96 11.65 2.65 -4.51
CA GLU A 96 12.59 1.76 -3.85
C GLU A 96 13.11 2.45 -2.59
N ASP A 97 13.17 1.74 -1.48
CA ASP A 97 13.81 2.24 -0.28
C ASP A 97 15.31 1.89 -0.35
N PRO A 98 16.23 2.87 -0.36
CA PRO A 98 17.66 2.60 -0.45
C PRO A 98 18.25 2.01 0.85
N GLU A 99 17.55 2.15 1.99
CA GLU A 99 18.01 1.69 3.30
C GLU A 99 17.33 0.39 3.74
N ARG A 100 16.14 0.08 3.23
CA ARG A 100 15.38 -1.14 3.55
C ARG A 100 15.36 -2.15 2.43
N GLU A 101 15.52 -3.42 2.81
CA GLU A 101 15.32 -4.64 2.00
C GLU A 101 15.37 -4.43 0.48
N GLN A 102 16.56 -4.64 -0.11
CA GLN A 102 16.84 -4.50 -1.54
C GLN A 102 15.96 -5.38 -2.46
N PHE A 103 15.05 -6.19 -1.91
CA PHE A 103 14.18 -7.14 -2.59
C PHE A 103 12.72 -6.66 -2.73
N GLN A 104 12.37 -5.45 -2.29
CA GLN A 104 11.00 -4.92 -2.39
C GLN A 104 10.94 -3.58 -3.11
N TYR A 105 9.91 -3.41 -3.93
CA TYR A 105 9.44 -2.12 -4.40
C TYR A 105 8.23 -1.68 -3.58
N TYR A 106 7.97 -0.38 -3.56
CA TYR A 106 6.89 0.24 -2.81
C TYR A 106 6.04 1.10 -3.72
N LEU A 107 4.72 0.98 -3.56
CA LEU A 107 3.77 1.88 -4.17
C LEU A 107 2.95 2.53 -3.05
N LEU A 108 3.22 3.80 -2.78
CA LEU A 108 2.41 4.65 -1.91
C LEU A 108 1.44 5.41 -2.80
N PHE A 109 0.13 5.32 -2.52
CA PHE A 109 -0.87 5.88 -3.41
C PHE A 109 -2.12 6.35 -2.69
N ARG A 110 -2.79 7.32 -3.32
CA ARG A 110 -4.17 7.71 -3.05
C ARG A 110 -5.00 7.41 -4.29
N ASP A 111 -6.29 7.20 -4.12
CA ASP A 111 -7.21 6.86 -5.21
C ASP A 111 -8.61 7.40 -4.90
N GLN A 112 -9.60 7.20 -5.78
CA GLN A 112 -10.95 7.76 -5.58
C GLN A 112 -11.69 7.25 -4.35
N THR A 113 -11.24 6.14 -3.75
CA THR A 113 -11.77 5.60 -2.49
C THR A 113 -11.20 6.29 -1.24
N THR A 114 -10.09 7.03 -1.38
CA THR A 114 -9.33 7.64 -0.27
C THR A 114 -10.19 8.65 0.48
N GLY A 115 -10.26 8.49 1.81
CA GLY A 115 -11.05 9.36 2.70
C GLY A 115 -12.55 9.08 2.70
N LYS A 116 -13.03 8.11 1.90
CA LYS A 116 -14.44 7.70 1.83
C LYS A 116 -14.60 6.25 2.27
N GLU A 117 -13.86 5.35 1.63
CA GLU A 117 -13.90 3.90 1.88
C GLU A 117 -12.56 3.38 2.44
N THR A 118 -11.46 4.10 2.16
CA THR A 118 -10.08 3.77 2.57
C THR A 118 -9.43 4.92 3.32
N TYR A 119 -8.30 4.64 3.97
CA TYR A 119 -7.64 5.58 4.87
C TYR A 119 -7.34 6.93 4.20
N LYS A 120 -7.63 8.03 4.91
CA LYS A 120 -7.62 9.40 4.36
C LYS A 120 -6.30 9.87 3.76
N ASN A 121 -5.17 9.30 4.20
CA ASN A 121 -3.84 9.69 3.74
C ASN A 121 -3.25 8.77 2.67
N GLY A 122 -4.02 7.76 2.24
CA GLY A 122 -3.61 6.78 1.23
C GLY A 122 -3.22 5.43 1.82
N ARG A 123 -2.77 4.55 0.93
CA ARG A 123 -2.41 3.17 1.22
C ARG A 123 -1.04 2.86 0.60
N MET A 124 -0.48 1.75 1.02
CA MET A 124 0.80 1.25 0.55
C MET A 124 0.63 -0.15 -0.03
N LEU A 125 1.49 -0.49 -0.99
CA LEU A 125 1.65 -1.84 -1.50
C LEU A 125 3.13 -2.16 -1.57
N GLN A 126 3.52 -3.30 -1.00
CA GLN A 126 4.85 -3.87 -1.16
C GLN A 126 4.83 -4.86 -2.33
N ILE A 127 5.80 -4.73 -3.22
CA ILE A 127 5.88 -5.47 -4.47
C ILE A 127 7.23 -6.20 -4.50
N PRO A 128 7.26 -7.53 -4.39
CA PRO A 128 8.51 -8.28 -4.45
C PRO A 128 9.23 -8.08 -5.79
N LYS A 129 10.54 -7.83 -5.73
CA LYS A 129 11.42 -7.81 -6.91
C LYS A 129 11.71 -9.24 -7.34
N LYS A 130 10.86 -9.81 -8.20
CA LYS A 130 11.01 -11.19 -8.70
C LYS A 130 10.92 -11.25 -10.21
N GLY A 131 12.03 -11.62 -10.85
CA GLY A 131 12.12 -11.68 -12.31
C GLY A 131 11.97 -10.32 -12.98
N ASP A 132 11.56 -10.33 -14.24
CA ASP A 132 11.52 -9.12 -15.08
C ASP A 132 10.19 -8.35 -15.00
N LYS A 133 9.16 -8.96 -14.40
CA LYS A 133 7.81 -8.38 -14.29
C LYS A 133 7.38 -8.20 -12.85
N LEU A 134 6.67 -7.11 -12.61
CA LEU A 134 6.05 -6.79 -11.33
C LEU A 134 4.65 -7.39 -11.26
N VAL A 135 4.39 -8.15 -10.19
CA VAL A 135 3.02 -8.53 -9.84
C VAL A 135 2.48 -7.47 -8.88
N ILE A 136 1.67 -6.57 -9.42
CA ILE A 136 1.02 -5.49 -8.66
C ILE A 136 -0.40 -5.95 -8.32
N ASP A 137 -0.56 -6.44 -7.09
CA ASP A 137 -1.84 -6.94 -6.60
C ASP A 137 -2.40 -6.04 -5.50
N PHE A 138 -3.32 -5.16 -5.87
CA PHE A 138 -3.95 -4.22 -4.94
C PHE A 138 -4.79 -4.93 -3.87
N ASN A 139 -5.07 -6.23 -3.97
CA ASN A 139 -5.71 -6.97 -2.89
C ASN A 139 -4.86 -7.06 -1.62
N TYR A 140 -3.55 -6.81 -1.74
CA TYR A 140 -2.58 -6.75 -0.64
C TYR A 140 -2.27 -5.31 -0.23
N ALA A 141 -2.91 -4.30 -0.83
CA ALA A 141 -2.74 -2.91 -0.41
C ALA A 141 -3.22 -2.75 1.04
N TYR A 142 -2.39 -2.09 1.84
CA TYR A 142 -2.59 -1.96 3.28
C TYR A 142 -2.50 -0.51 3.74
N ASN A 143 -3.12 -0.22 4.89
CA ASN A 143 -3.03 1.10 5.50
C ASN A 143 -1.71 1.25 6.28
N PRO A 144 -1.08 2.44 6.30
CA PRO A 144 0.07 2.71 7.14
C PRO A 144 -0.28 2.63 8.63
N TYR A 145 0.73 2.46 9.50
CA TYR A 145 0.52 2.27 10.95
C TYR A 145 -0.25 3.41 11.62
N SER A 146 -0.07 4.65 11.16
CA SER A 146 -0.82 5.83 11.60
C SER A 146 -2.34 5.72 11.42
N SER A 147 -2.82 4.82 10.55
CA SER A 147 -4.26 4.57 10.39
C SER A 147 -4.87 3.85 11.60
N TYR A 148 -4.06 3.10 12.35
CA TYR A 148 -4.50 2.28 13.47
C TYR A 148 -4.37 3.02 14.80
N ASN A 149 -3.29 3.79 14.97
CA ASN A 149 -2.96 4.51 16.19
C ASN A 149 -2.33 5.88 15.85
N ASP A 150 -2.84 6.95 16.46
CA ASP A 150 -2.41 8.34 16.21
C ASP A 150 -1.00 8.65 16.73
N GLN A 151 -0.38 7.75 17.50
CA GLN A 151 1.01 7.89 17.94
C GLN A 151 2.02 7.67 16.82
N TRP A 152 1.60 7.13 15.68
CA TRP A 152 2.47 6.90 14.53
C TRP A 152 2.32 8.00 13.50
N ASP A 153 3.45 8.43 12.96
CA ASP A 153 3.44 9.43 11.91
C ASP A 153 3.02 8.85 10.56
N CYS A 154 2.22 9.62 9.84
CA CYS A 154 1.70 9.21 8.55
C CYS A 154 2.62 9.66 7.42
N PRO A 155 3.11 8.76 6.55
CA PRO A 155 3.78 9.17 5.33
C PRO A 155 2.81 9.98 4.46
N ILE A 156 3.28 11.10 3.94
CA ILE A 156 2.53 11.95 3.04
C ILE A 156 2.72 11.41 1.62
N THR A 157 1.66 10.82 1.07
CA THR A 157 1.69 10.27 -0.29
C THR A 157 2.13 11.34 -1.30
N PRO A 158 3.15 11.06 -2.13
CA PRO A 158 3.57 11.97 -3.21
C PRO A 158 2.40 12.31 -4.14
N GLY A 159 2.28 13.57 -4.55
CA GLY A 159 1.19 14.03 -5.42
C GLY A 159 1.12 13.31 -6.78
N GLU A 160 2.25 12.76 -7.24
CA GLU A 160 2.37 11.97 -8.48
C GLU A 160 1.62 10.63 -8.43
N ASN A 161 1.30 10.11 -7.25
CA ASN A 161 0.57 8.86 -7.06
C ASN A 161 -0.86 9.07 -6.51
N ILE A 162 -1.53 10.12 -6.98
CA ILE A 162 -2.98 10.27 -6.82
C ILE A 162 -3.65 9.66 -8.06
N LEU A 163 -4.07 8.41 -7.93
CA LEU A 163 -4.63 7.63 -9.04
C LEU A 163 -6.06 8.11 -9.36
N PRO A 164 -6.43 8.27 -10.64
CA PRO A 164 -7.75 8.76 -11.02
C PRO A 164 -8.86 7.73 -10.79
N ALA A 165 -8.52 6.44 -10.70
CA ALA A 165 -9.45 5.32 -10.58
C ALA A 165 -9.83 4.99 -9.13
N ALA A 166 -10.92 4.24 -8.94
CA ALA A 166 -11.33 3.71 -7.63
C ALA A 166 -10.73 2.31 -7.42
N ILE A 167 -9.76 2.18 -6.52
CA ILE A 167 -9.09 0.90 -6.26
C ILE A 167 -9.81 0.15 -5.13
N ARG A 168 -10.90 -0.54 -5.46
CA ARG A 168 -11.71 -1.35 -4.52
C ARG A 168 -11.14 -2.75 -4.30
N ALA A 169 -9.89 -2.80 -3.86
CA ALA A 169 -9.18 -3.99 -3.41
C ALA A 169 -8.33 -3.64 -2.17
N GLY A 170 -7.96 -4.64 -1.36
CA GLY A 170 -7.12 -4.43 -0.19
C GLY A 170 -7.88 -3.93 1.04
N GLU A 171 -7.17 -3.28 1.94
CA GLU A 171 -7.71 -2.77 3.20
C GLU A 171 -8.63 -1.56 2.99
N LYS A 172 -9.70 -1.54 3.78
CA LYS A 172 -10.61 -0.40 3.99
C LYS A 172 -10.12 0.41 5.19
N SER A 173 -10.76 1.56 5.43
CA SER A 173 -10.51 2.35 6.63
C SER A 173 -10.67 1.52 7.90
N PHE A 174 -9.68 1.62 8.79
CA PHE A 174 -9.83 1.15 10.16
C PHE A 174 -10.66 2.17 10.94
N ILE A 175 -11.72 1.70 11.60
CA ILE A 175 -12.53 2.53 12.48
C ILE A 175 -11.99 2.29 13.88
N LYS A 176 -11.40 3.33 14.47
CA LYS A 176 -10.93 3.28 15.85
C LYS A 176 -12.17 3.13 16.76
N PRO A 177 -12.18 2.15 17.67
CA PRO A 177 -13.26 2.01 18.63
C PRO A 177 -13.36 3.23 19.54
#